data_AF-G4ZK73-F1
#
_entry.id   AF-G4ZK73-F1
#
_cell.length_a   1.000
_cell.length_b   1.000
_cell.length_c   1.000
_cell.angle_alpha   90.00
_cell.angle_beta   90.00
_cell.angle_gamma   90.00
#
_symmetry.space_group_name_H-M   'P 1'
#
loop_
_entity.id
_entity.type
_entity.pdbx_description
1 polymer ?
#
loop_
_entity_poly.entity_id
_entity_poly.type
_entity_poly.pdbx_seq_one_letter_code
_entity_poly.pdbx_strand_id
1 'polypeptide(L)' 'MVKLRLMCAIVGERSAFEVEVDDGDSVCKMKDKVREQNANKLEYVDAPDLQLFLAR' A
#
# COMPACT_ATOMS: atom_id res chain seq x y z
N MET A 1 -12.08 14.64 0.48
CA MET A 1 -12.07 13.40 1.27
C MET A 1 -13.03 12.44 0.61
N VAL A 2 -12.57 11.95 -0.54
CA VAL A 2 -13.18 10.89 -1.33
C VAL A 2 -12.38 9.63 -1.05
N LYS A 3 -13.07 8.54 -0.75
CA LYS A 3 -12.44 7.22 -0.60
C LYS A 3 -12.12 6.65 -1.98
N LEU A 4 -10.86 6.30 -2.17
CA LEU A 4 -10.33 5.66 -3.36
C LEU A 4 -9.91 4.25 -3.00
N ARG A 5 -10.08 3.32 -3.94
CA ARG A 5 -9.50 1.99 -3.83
C ARG A 5 -8.41 1.85 -4.87
N LEU A 6 -7.21 1.56 -4.38
CA LEU A 6 -6.01 1.41 -5.19
C LEU A 6 -5.67 -0.06 -5.28
N MET A 7 -5.40 -0.52 -6.50
CA MET A 7 -4.88 -1.86 -6.74
C MET A 7 -3.36 -1.80 -6.65
N CYS A 8 -2.81 -2.48 -5.66
CA CYS A 8 -1.37 -2.53 -5.37
C CYS A 8 -0.82 -3.92 -5.66
N ALA A 9 0.45 -4.00 -6.04
CA ALA A 9 1.17 -5.25 -6.18
C ALA A 9 2.57 -5.09 -5.59
N ILE A 10 3.11 -6.16 -5.02
CA ILE A 10 4.51 -6.21 -4.58
C ILE A 10 5.33 -6.68 -5.78
N VAL A 11 6.47 -6.03 -6.04
CA VAL A 11 7.35 -6.44 -7.16
C VAL A 11 7.88 -7.85 -6.90
N GLY A 12 7.75 -8.73 -7.90
CA GLY A 12 8.11 -10.14 -7.78
C GLY A 12 6.98 -11.04 -7.26
N GLU A 13 5.86 -10.47 -6.84
CA GLU A 13 4.66 -11.19 -6.45
C GLU A 13 3.64 -11.25 -7.59
N ARG A 14 2.96 -12.38 -7.74
CA ARG A 14 1.93 -12.55 -8.78
C ARG A 14 0.61 -11.91 -8.39
N SER A 15 0.34 -11.79 -7.09
CA SER A 15 -0.94 -11.31 -6.56
C SER A 15 -0.95 -9.79 -6.38
N ALA A 16 -2.00 -9.15 -6.87
CA ALA A 16 -2.37 -7.80 -6.48
C ALA A 16 -3.36 -7.83 -5.30
N PHE A 17 -3.46 -6.73 -4.58
CA PHE A 17 -4.35 -6.52 -3.45
C PHE A 17 -4.92 -5.10 -3.47
N GLU A 18 -6.09 -4.91 -2.88
CA GLU A 18 -6.77 -3.62 -2.85
C GLU A 18 -6.45 -2.89 -1.55
N VAL A 19 -6.23 -1.58 -1.63
CA VAL A 19 -5.99 -0.71 -0.48
C VAL A 19 -6.95 0.47 -0.54
N GLU A 20 -7.75 0.67 0.50
CA GLU A 20 -8.66 1.81 0.62
C GLU A 20 -7.94 3.03 1.23
N VAL A 21 -7.83 4.11 0.46
CA VAL A 21 -7.19 5.37 0.87
C VAL A 21 -8.16 6.53 0.77
N ASP A 22 -7.92 7.60 1.52
CA ASP A 22 -8.60 8.87 1.30
C ASP A 22 -7.77 9.75 0.35
N ASP A 23 -8.42 10.50 -0.54
CA ASP A 23 -7.74 11.43 -1.46
C ASP A 23 -6.96 12.56 -0.75
N GLY A 24 -7.24 12.81 0.54
CA GLY A 24 -6.47 13.70 1.41
C GLY A 24 -5.40 13.00 2.27
N ASP A 25 -5.24 11.68 2.19
CA ASP A 25 -4.23 10.96 2.98
C ASP A 25 -2.81 11.26 2.48
N SER A 26 -1.87 11.38 3.41
CA SER A 26 -0.46 11.48 3.07
C SER A 26 0.11 10.13 2.60
N VAL A 27 1.21 10.18 1.86
CA VAL A 27 1.94 8.97 1.43
C VAL A 27 2.35 8.12 2.63
N CYS A 28 2.69 8.72 3.78
CA CYS A 28 3.02 7.96 4.99
C CYS A 28 1.84 7.09 5.45
N LYS A 29 0.63 7.66 5.56
CA LYS A 29 -0.58 6.90 5.90
C LYS A 29 -0.89 5.81 4.88
N MET A 30 -0.64 6.08 3.60
CA MET A 30 -0.82 5.08 2.55
C MET A 30 0.15 3.90 2.72
N LYS A 31 1.42 4.15 3.10
CA LYS A 31 2.38 3.09 3.42
C LYS A 31 1.94 2.25 4.62
N ASP A 32 1.42 2.88 5.67
CA ASP A 32 0.88 2.18 6.85
C ASP A 32 -0.26 1.23 6.44
N LYS A 33 -1.22 1.72 5.65
CA LYS A 33 -2.34 0.91 5.14
C LYS A 33 -1.91 -0.25 4.26
N VAL A 34 -0.89 -0.04 3.40
CA VAL A 34 -0.32 -1.11 2.57
C VAL A 34 0.28 -2.20 3.43
N ARG A 35 1.02 -1.83 4.49
CA ARG A 35 1.59 -2.78 5.46
C ARG A 35 0.48 -3.54 6.19
N GLU A 36 -0.56 -2.87 6.67
CA GLU A 36 -1.68 -3.49 7.37
C GLU A 36 -2.44 -4.51 6.52
N GLN A 37 -2.74 -4.17 5.25
CA GLN A 37 -3.49 -5.04 4.33
C GLN A 37 -2.69 -6.26 3.87
N ASN A 38 -1.36 -6.21 3.93
CA ASN A 38 -0.48 -7.30 3.48
C ASN A 38 0.53 -7.68 4.58
N ALA A 39 0.09 -7.64 5.84
CA ALA A 39 0.95 -7.78 7.01
C ALA A 39 1.70 -9.11 7.06
N ASN A 40 1.15 -10.18 6.49
CA ASN A 40 1.81 -11.48 6.39
C ASN A 40 3.03 -11.45 5.45
N LYS A 41 3.01 -10.64 4.39
CA LYS A 41 4.14 -10.50 3.46
C LYS A 41 5.10 -9.38 3.85
N LEU A 42 4.61 -8.43 4.65
CA LEU A 42 5.34 -7.24 5.08
C LEU A 42 5.62 -7.23 6.60
N GLU A 43 5.57 -8.40 7.26
CA GLU A 43 5.70 -8.54 8.72
C GLU A 43 7.00 -7.90 9.24
N TYR A 44 8.09 -8.12 8.50
CA TYR A 44 9.44 -7.67 8.84
C TYR A 44 9.85 -6.37 8.14
N VAL A 45 8.90 -5.67 7.51
CA VAL A 45 9.16 -4.41 6.81
C VAL A 45 8.43 -3.28 7.52
N ASP A 46 9.18 -2.27 7.94
CA ASP A 46 8.56 -1.08 8.51
C ASP A 46 7.94 -0.22 7.41
N ALA A 47 6.73 0.31 7.68
CA ALA A 47 5.98 1.09 6.71
C ALA A 47 6.79 2.26 6.12
N PRO A 48 7.60 3.02 6.88
CA PRO A 48 8.48 4.06 6.32
C PRO A 48 9.43 3.57 5.22
N ASP A 49 9.90 2.32 5.31
CA ASP A 49 10.87 1.73 4.38
C ASP A 49 10.23 1.29 3.05
N LEU A 50 8.90 1.20 2.99
CA LEU A 50 8.19 0.90 1.75
C LEU A 50 8.40 2.02 0.72
N GLN A 51 8.78 1.64 -0.50
CA GLN A 51 8.81 2.54 -1.64
C GLN A 51 7.60 2.24 -2.53
N LEU A 52 6.79 3.28 -2.80
CA LEU A 52 5.61 3.18 -3.64
C LEU A 52 5.94 3.75 -5.02
N PHE A 53 5.60 2.99 -6.05
CA PHE A 53 5.77 3.40 -7.45
C PHE A 53 4.40 3.39 -8.12
N LEU A 54 4.15 4.41 -8.95
CA LEU A 54 2.96 4.43 -9.79
C LEU A 54 3.12 3.36 -10.88
N ALA A 55 2.16 2.44 -10.95
CA ALA A 55 2.06 1.51 -12.06
C ALA A 55 1.68 2.30 -13.34
N ARG A 56 2.24 1.88 -14.47
CA ARG A 56 1.93 2.43 -15.79
C ARG A 56 0.64 1.86 -16.36
#